data_AF-A0A7W4F076-F1
#
_entry.id   AF-A0A7W4F076-F1
#
_cell.length_a   1.000
_cell.length_b   1.000
_cell.length_c   1.000
_cell.angle_alpha   90.00
_cell.angle_beta   90.00
_cell.angle_gamma   90.00
#
_symmetry.space_group_name_H-M   'P 1'
#
loop_
_entity.id
_entity.type
_entity.pdbx_description
1 polymer ?
#
loop_
_entity_poly.entity_id
_entity_poly.type
_entity_poly.pdbx_seq_one_letter_code
_entity_poly.pdbx_strand_id
1 'polypeptide(L)'
;MDFEIDNLDGWKEVIKSIFPHMKHNILLLKGNLGAGKTTFTKYLLEEMGSADGVDSPTYSIVNEYNTPKGKVFHFDLYRMKSVEEIQDIGIEEYIDNGFLSIIEWPEIYEEELYNIPYYEMKIENTGSTRKISFSSKND
;
A
#
# COMPACT_ATOMS: atom_id res chain seq x y z
N MET A 1 -2.57 -9.37 12.10
CA MET A 1 -1.73 -8.69 13.10
C MET A 1 -2.35 -7.34 13.36
N ASP A 2 -2.52 -6.98 14.62
CA ASP A 2 -3.13 -5.70 15.01
C ASP A 2 -2.13 -4.87 15.81
N PHE A 3 -2.12 -3.57 15.56
CA PHE A 3 -1.19 -2.62 16.17
C PHE A 3 -1.94 -1.34 16.57
N GLU A 4 -1.38 -0.64 17.55
CA GLU A 4 -1.79 0.70 17.91
C GLU A 4 -0.53 1.56 18.05
N ILE A 5 -0.49 2.71 17.35
CA ILE A 5 0.64 3.64 17.38
C ILE A 5 0.14 5.05 17.73
N ASP A 6 0.89 5.77 18.55
CA ASP A 6 0.58 7.15 18.98
C ASP A 6 1.56 8.19 18.39
N ASN A 7 2.58 7.73 17.67
CA ASN A 7 3.61 8.56 17.06
C ASN A 7 4.15 7.95 15.76
N LEU A 8 4.99 8.70 15.04
CA LEU A 8 5.53 8.29 13.74
C LEU A 8 6.55 7.14 13.83
N ASP A 9 7.30 7.01 14.92
CA ASP A 9 8.27 5.92 15.08
C ASP A 9 7.57 4.55 15.21
N GLY A 10 6.30 4.53 15.65
CA GLY A 10 5.49 3.32 15.69
C GLY A 10 5.38 2.60 14.33
N TRP A 11 5.48 3.33 13.21
CA TRP A 11 5.47 2.72 11.88
C TRP A 11 6.64 1.76 11.66
N LYS A 12 7.82 2.06 12.20
CA LYS A 12 9.01 1.20 12.07
C LYS A 12 8.77 -0.16 12.71
N GLU A 13 8.14 -0.19 13.88
CA GLU A 13 7.83 -1.44 14.58
C GLU A 13 6.72 -2.24 13.87
N VAL A 14 5.72 -1.57 13.31
CA VAL A 14 4.71 -2.21 12.44
C VAL A 14 5.40 -2.85 11.25
N ILE A 15 6.27 -2.13 10.54
CA ILE A 15 6.97 -2.62 9.35
C ILE A 15 7.88 -3.80 9.67
N LYS A 16 8.71 -3.70 10.71
CA LYS A 16 9.56 -4.82 11.16
C LYS A 16 8.74 -6.08 11.48
N SER A 17 7.52 -5.90 11.98
CA SER A 17 6.63 -7.01 12.31
C SER A 17 5.98 -7.66 11.09
N ILE A 18 5.63 -6.88 10.05
CA ILE A 18 4.90 -7.41 8.88
C ILE A 18 5.82 -7.79 7.71
N PHE A 19 6.89 -7.04 7.46
CA PHE A 19 7.71 -7.15 6.25
C PHE A 19 8.36 -8.54 6.08
N PRO A 20 8.87 -9.21 7.14
CA PRO A 20 9.40 -10.57 7.02
C PRO A 20 8.36 -11.63 6.59
N HIS A 21 7.06 -11.32 6.73
CA HIS A 21 5.96 -12.22 6.39
C HIS A 21 5.33 -11.91 5.04
N MET A 22 5.73 -10.81 4.38
CA MET A 22 5.24 -10.44 3.07
C MET A 22 5.89 -11.29 1.98
N LYS A 23 5.11 -12.16 1.37
CA LYS A 23 5.51 -13.08 0.28
C LYS A 23 4.86 -12.76 -1.05
N HIS A 24 3.70 -12.10 -1.01
CA HIS A 24 2.98 -11.62 -2.19
C HIS A 24 3.34 -10.18 -2.51
N ASN A 25 3.18 -9.81 -3.77
CA ASN A 25 3.57 -8.51 -4.32
C ASN A 25 2.41 -7.50 -4.33
N ILE A 26 1.27 -7.75 -3.69
CA ILE A 26 0.15 -6.80 -3.63
C ILE A 26 -0.13 -6.43 -2.18
N LEU A 27 -0.14 -5.12 -1.90
CA LEU A 27 -0.51 -4.55 -0.61
C LEU A 27 -1.59 -3.48 -0.80
N LEU A 28 -2.78 -3.76 -0.27
CA LEU A 28 -3.91 -2.85 -0.27
C LEU A 28 -3.90 -2.00 1.00
N LEU A 29 -3.94 -0.67 0.85
CA LEU A 29 -3.99 0.28 1.96
C LEU A 29 -5.38 0.94 2.03
N LYS A 30 -6.11 0.64 3.10
CA LYS A 30 -7.44 1.16 3.37
C LYS A 30 -7.44 2.08 4.58
N GLY A 31 -8.28 3.10 4.53
CA GLY A 31 -8.45 4.05 5.62
C GLY A 31 -8.88 5.42 5.11
N ASN A 32 -9.48 6.22 5.99
CA ASN A 32 -9.98 7.54 5.63
C ASN A 32 -8.87 8.51 5.17
N LEU A 33 -9.26 9.67 4.63
CA LEU A 33 -8.33 10.74 4.31
C LEU A 33 -7.56 11.15 5.58
N GLY A 34 -6.23 11.28 5.49
CA GLY A 34 -5.39 11.56 6.67
C GLY A 34 -5.16 10.37 7.61
N ALA A 35 -5.60 9.15 7.24
CA ALA A 35 -5.31 7.93 7.99
C ALA A 35 -3.82 7.53 7.96
N GLY A 36 -2.99 8.16 7.13
CA GLY A 36 -1.55 7.91 7.11
C GLY A 36 -1.12 6.77 6.18
N LYS A 37 -1.95 6.43 5.18
CA LYS A 37 -1.62 5.46 4.12
C LYS A 37 -0.30 5.80 3.42
N THR A 38 -0.19 7.00 2.84
CA THR A 38 1.05 7.48 2.20
C THR A 38 2.22 7.59 3.19
N THR A 39 1.95 7.95 4.45
CA THR A 39 2.99 7.95 5.51
C THR A 39 3.55 6.55 5.72
N PHE A 40 2.70 5.54 5.80
CA PHE A 40 3.14 4.15 5.88
C PHE A 40 3.93 3.74 4.63
N THR A 41 3.45 4.07 3.42
CA THR A 41 4.17 3.79 2.16
C THR A 41 5.59 4.34 2.19
N LYS A 42 5.77 5.57 2.68
CA LYS A 42 7.08 6.19 2.83
C LYS A 42 8.00 5.38 3.75
N TYR A 43 7.56 5.06 4.95
CA TYR A 43 8.37 4.27 5.89
C TYR A 43 8.68 2.87 5.36
N LEU A 44 7.73 2.24 4.65
CA LEU A 44 7.95 0.93 4.05
C LEU A 44 9.03 1.00 2.96
N LEU A 45 8.98 1.99 2.08
CA LEU A 45 9.98 2.20 1.03
C LEU A 45 11.36 2.52 1.60
N GLU A 46 11.43 3.31 2.68
CA GLU A 46 12.68 3.56 3.41
C GLU A 46 13.27 2.26 3.98
N GLU A 47 12.46 1.41 4.63
CA GLU A 47 12.91 0.10 5.14
C GLU A 47 13.31 -0.85 4.00
N MET A 48 12.67 -0.75 2.84
CA MET A 48 13.05 -1.48 1.64
C MET A 48 14.35 -0.96 1.02
N GLY A 49 14.91 0.15 1.50
CA GLY A 49 16.16 0.73 1.03
C GLY A 49 16.01 1.63 -0.21
N SER A 50 14.81 2.15 -0.47
CA SER A 50 14.61 3.19 -1.49
C SER A 50 15.30 4.49 -1.08
N ALA A 51 15.94 5.17 -2.04
CA ALA A 51 16.46 6.52 -1.87
C ALA A 51 15.53 7.60 -2.45
N ASP A 52 14.42 7.18 -3.06
CA ASP A 52 13.49 8.06 -3.76
C ASP A 52 12.61 8.83 -2.77
N GLY A 53 12.29 10.09 -3.11
CA GLY A 53 11.31 10.87 -2.36
C GLY A 53 9.91 10.30 -2.56
N VAL A 54 9.20 9.99 -1.47
CA VAL A 54 7.87 9.39 -1.50
C VAL A 54 6.81 10.43 -1.22
N ASP A 55 5.94 10.65 -2.20
CA ASP A 55 4.74 11.49 -2.13
C ASP A 55 3.53 10.72 -2.67
N SER A 56 2.31 11.14 -2.32
CA SER A 56 1.10 10.50 -2.85
C SER A 56 0.97 10.76 -4.35
N PRO A 57 0.72 9.72 -5.18
CA PRO A 57 0.51 9.85 -6.62
C PRO A 57 -0.90 10.37 -6.96
N THR A 58 -1.49 11.25 -6.15
CA THR A 58 -2.87 11.75 -6.36
C THR A 58 -3.10 12.35 -7.76
N TYR A 59 -2.05 12.84 -8.43
CA TYR A 59 -2.12 13.42 -9.78
C TYR A 59 -1.49 12.54 -10.88
N SER A 60 -0.46 11.77 -10.57
CA SER A 60 0.20 10.84 -11.50
C SER A 60 -0.52 9.49 -11.61
N ILE A 61 -1.42 9.20 -10.66
CA ILE A 61 -2.14 7.94 -10.45
C ILE A 61 -1.21 6.81 -9.97
N VAL A 62 -0.02 6.69 -10.57
CA VAL A 62 1.05 5.79 -10.17
C VAL A 62 2.37 6.55 -9.99
N ASN A 63 3.10 6.19 -8.93
CA ASN A 63 4.52 6.52 -8.76
C ASN A 63 5.35 5.23 -8.79
N GLU A 64 6.54 5.30 -9.39
CA GLU A 64 7.50 4.21 -9.40
C GLU A 64 8.67 4.53 -8.48
N TYR A 65 9.09 3.55 -7.69
CA TYR A 65 10.22 3.68 -6.77
C TYR A 65 11.21 2.53 -6.97
N ASN A 66 12.50 2.85 -6.94
CA ASN A 66 13.56 1.86 -7.07
C ASN A 66 13.99 1.37 -5.69
N THR A 67 14.04 0.04 -5.52
CA THR A 67 14.58 -0.59 -4.31
C THR A 67 15.62 -1.65 -4.70
N PRO A 68 16.54 -2.03 -3.79
CA PRO A 68 17.44 -3.15 -3.99
C PRO A 68 16.75 -4.49 -4.34
N LYS A 69 15.46 -4.65 -4.03
CA LYS A 69 14.68 -5.86 -4.32
C LYS A 69 13.94 -5.81 -5.67
N GLY A 70 13.86 -4.64 -6.30
CA GLY A 70 13.12 -4.40 -7.54
C GLY A 70 12.24 -3.15 -7.47
N LYS A 71 11.44 -2.93 -8.52
CA LYS A 71 10.53 -1.77 -8.59
C LYS A 71 9.36 -1.94 -7.62
N VAL A 72 9.01 -0.85 -6.95
CA VAL A 72 7.77 -0.74 -6.19
C VAL A 72 6.87 0.26 -6.89
N PHE A 73 5.62 -0.14 -7.12
CA PHE A 73 4.60 0.71 -7.73
C PHE A 73 3.62 1.14 -6.65
N HIS A 74 3.33 2.44 -6.60
CA HIS A 74 2.39 3.00 -5.64
C HIS A 74 1.25 3.64 -6.42
N PHE A 75 0.05 3.10 -6.22
CA PHE A 75 -1.20 3.57 -6.81
C PHE A 75 -2.03 4.32 -5.76
N ASP A 76 -2.68 5.40 -6.18
CA ASP A 76 -3.73 6.07 -5.41
C ASP A 76 -4.99 6.16 -6.25
N LEU A 77 -5.96 5.27 -5.95
CA LEU A 77 -7.18 5.12 -6.74
C LEU A 77 -8.32 6.02 -6.23
N TYR A 78 -8.06 6.94 -5.29
CA TYR A 78 -9.09 7.78 -4.66
C TYR A 78 -9.97 8.55 -5.66
N ARG A 79 -9.42 8.90 -6.82
CA ARG A 79 -10.09 9.68 -7.87
C ARG A 79 -10.62 8.85 -9.03
N MET A 80 -10.32 7.57 -9.07
CA MET A 80 -10.83 6.68 -10.11
C MET A 80 -12.33 6.51 -9.92
N LYS A 81 -13.05 6.39 -11.03
CA LYS A 81 -14.52 6.30 -11.02
C LYS A 81 -15.03 4.93 -11.42
N SER A 82 -14.21 4.14 -12.11
CA SER A 82 -14.59 2.81 -12.56
C SER A 82 -13.37 1.90 -12.72
N VAL A 83 -13.64 0.60 -12.82
CA VAL A 83 -12.61 -0.42 -13.07
C VAL A 83 -11.97 -0.22 -14.44
N GLU A 84 -12.74 0.21 -15.44
CA GLU A 84 -12.24 0.46 -16.79
C GLU A 84 -11.18 1.56 -16.81
N GLU A 85 -11.36 2.66 -16.06
CA GLU A 85 -10.32 3.71 -15.95
C GLU A 85 -9.00 3.14 -15.39
N ILE A 86 -9.09 2.19 -14.45
CA ILE A 86 -7.95 1.52 -13.82
C ILE A 86 -7.28 0.54 -14.78
N GLN A 87 -8.07 -0.21 -15.54
CA GLN A 87 -7.58 -1.11 -16.58
C GLN A 87 -6.89 -0.34 -17.72
N ASP A 88 -7.42 0.82 -18.12
CA ASP A 88 -6.83 1.69 -19.15
C ASP A 88 -5.45 2.24 -18.74
N ILE A 89 -5.17 2.37 -17.44
CA ILE A 89 -3.84 2.71 -16.91
C ILE A 89 -2.85 1.55 -17.05
N GLY A 90 -3.34 0.32 -17.21
CA GLY A 90 -2.52 -0.88 -17.32
C GLY A 90 -2.03 -1.40 -15.97
N ILE A 91 -2.81 -1.26 -14.88
CA ILE A 91 -2.41 -1.65 -13.52
C ILE A 91 -1.86 -3.09 -13.43
N GLU A 92 -2.41 -4.01 -14.22
CA GLU A 92 -2.02 -5.42 -14.26
C GLU A 92 -0.56 -5.60 -14.67
N GLU A 93 -0.10 -4.83 -15.67
CA GLU A 93 1.30 -4.90 -16.12
C GLU A 93 2.26 -4.46 -15.01
N TYR A 94 1.88 -3.48 -14.19
CA TYR A 94 2.68 -3.05 -13.05
C TYR A 94 2.70 -4.11 -11.95
N ILE A 95 1.54 -4.72 -11.64
CA ILE A 95 1.46 -5.81 -10.67
C ILE A 95 2.37 -6.96 -11.09
N ASP A 96 2.30 -7.39 -12.35
CA ASP A 96 3.08 -8.52 -12.84
C ASP A 96 4.60 -8.28 -12.87
N ASN A 97 5.02 -7.03 -13.09
CA ASN A 97 6.44 -6.67 -13.22
C ASN A 97 7.05 -6.04 -11.95
N GLY A 98 6.23 -5.79 -10.93
CA GLY A 98 6.63 -5.14 -9.69
C GLY A 98 7.13 -6.11 -8.64
N PHE A 99 8.13 -5.70 -7.87
CA PHE A 99 8.47 -6.38 -6.62
C PHE A 99 7.34 -6.22 -5.59
N LEU A 100 6.71 -5.04 -5.56
CA LEU A 100 5.54 -4.75 -4.72
C LEU A 100 4.67 -3.67 -5.38
N SER A 101 3.37 -3.88 -5.41
CA SER A 101 2.35 -2.91 -5.78
C SER A 101 1.56 -2.52 -4.52
N ILE A 102 1.71 -1.26 -4.12
CA ILE A 102 1.01 -0.65 -2.99
C ILE A 102 -0.18 0.13 -3.56
N ILE A 103 -1.40 -0.27 -3.20
CA ILE A 103 -2.62 0.30 -3.77
C ILE A 103 -3.42 0.99 -2.65
N GLU A 104 -3.43 2.32 -2.65
CA GLU A 104 -4.31 3.10 -1.78
C GLU A 104 -5.71 3.22 -2.38
N TRP A 105 -6.72 3.18 -1.52
CA TRP A 105 -8.14 3.25 -1.91
C TRP A 105 -8.56 2.17 -2.91
N PRO A 106 -8.31 0.89 -2.59
CA PRO A 106 -8.48 -0.22 -3.51
C PRO A 106 -9.95 -0.56 -3.80
N GLU A 107 -10.93 0.13 -3.19
CA GLU A 107 -12.33 -0.32 -3.14
C GLU A 107 -12.96 -0.55 -4.52
N ILE A 108 -12.56 0.21 -5.54
CA ILE A 108 -13.06 0.05 -6.91
C ILE A 108 -12.44 -1.18 -7.59
N TYR A 109 -11.22 -1.56 -7.24
CA TYR A 109 -10.45 -2.60 -7.92
C TYR A 109 -10.40 -3.93 -7.15
N GLU A 110 -10.83 -3.95 -5.89
CA GLU A 110 -10.64 -5.10 -5.00
C GLU A 110 -11.31 -6.39 -5.51
N GLU A 111 -12.44 -6.29 -6.21
CA GLU A 111 -13.12 -7.46 -6.80
C GLU A 111 -12.28 -8.14 -7.89
N GLU A 112 -11.46 -7.39 -8.63
CA GLU A 112 -10.55 -7.93 -9.65
C GLU A 112 -9.45 -8.81 -9.03
N LEU A 113 -9.18 -8.65 -7.73
CA LEU A 113 -8.18 -9.42 -6.99
C LEU A 113 -8.75 -10.68 -6.31
N TYR A 114 -10.01 -11.08 -6.58
CA TYR A 114 -10.70 -12.17 -5.88
C TYR A 114 -9.93 -13.50 -5.84
N ASN A 115 -9.19 -13.84 -6.90
CA ASN A 115 -8.40 -15.08 -6.99
C ASN A 115 -6.89 -14.86 -6.84
N ILE A 116 -6.47 -13.67 -6.43
CA ILE A 116 -5.06 -13.29 -6.32
C ILE A 116 -4.72 -13.14 -4.84
N PRO A 117 -3.67 -13.78 -4.32
CA PRO A 117 -3.21 -13.55 -2.96
C PRO A 117 -2.70 -12.11 -2.76
N TYR A 118 -3.15 -11.45 -1.70
CA TYR A 118 -2.72 -10.09 -1.38
C TYR A 118 -2.72 -9.82 0.12
N TYR A 119 -2.03 -8.75 0.52
CA TYR A 119 -2.10 -8.22 1.87
C TYR A 119 -3.06 -7.05 1.96
N GLU A 120 -3.85 -6.99 3.02
CA GLU A 120 -4.71 -5.86 3.35
C GLU A 120 -4.21 -5.21 4.64
N MET A 121 -3.97 -3.89 4.59
CA MET A 121 -3.76 -3.05 5.75
C MET A 121 -4.89 -2.03 5.88
N LYS A 122 -5.61 -2.09 7.00
CA LYS A 122 -6.61 -1.09 7.39
C LYS A 122 -6.01 -0.17 8.43
N ILE A 123 -6.13 1.15 8.21
CA ILE A 123 -5.63 2.18 9.12
C ILE A 123 -6.79 3.08 9.55
N GLU A 124 -7.06 3.10 10.84
CA GLU A 124 -8.06 3.96 11.47
C GLU A 124 -7.38 5.02 12.32
N ASN A 125 -7.72 6.30 12.10
CA ASN A 125 -7.27 7.40 12.93
C ASN A 125 -8.31 7.65 14.04
N THR A 126 -7.92 7.46 15.30
CA THR A 126 -8.79 7.68 16.47
C THR A 126 -8.72 9.10 17.04
N GLY A 127 -7.87 9.95 16.44
CA GLY A 127 -7.58 11.32 16.88
C GLY A 127 -6.28 11.41 17.68
N SER A 128 -6.04 10.49 18.61
CA SER A 128 -4.80 10.42 19.41
C SER A 128 -3.87 9.30 18.97
N THR A 129 -4.42 8.23 18.39
CA THR A 129 -3.66 7.06 17.95
C THR A 129 -4.09 6.63 16.55
N ARG A 130 -3.33 5.71 15.95
CA ARG A 130 -3.72 4.97 14.76
C ARG A 130 -3.85 3.51 15.12
N LYS A 131 -5.02 2.92 14.84
CA LYS A 131 -5.23 1.48 14.90
C LYS A 131 -4.96 0.89 13.52
N ILE A 132 -4.15 -0.15 13.47
CA ILE A 132 -3.69 -0.76 12.22
C ILE A 132 -4.00 -2.25 12.29
N SER A 133 -4.73 -2.75 11.30
CA SER A 133 -4.99 -4.18 11.13
C SER A 133 -4.37 -4.64 9.82
N PHE A 134 -3.48 -5.62 9.90
CA PHE A 134 -2.80 -6.24 8.77
C PHE A 134 -3.24 -7.69 8.63
N SER A 135 -3.66 -8.11 7.44
CA SER A 135 -4.09 -9.48 7.17
C SER A 135 -3.68 -9.95 5.78
N SER A 136 -3.44 -11.25 5.64
CA SER A 136 -3.31 -11.90 4.33
C SER A 136 -4.68 -12.35 3.84
N LYS A 137 -4.91 -12.29 2.53
CA LYS A 137 -6.15 -12.66 1.85
C LYS A 137 -5.84 -13.61 0.70
N ASN A 138 -6.77 -14.52 0.43
CA ASN A 138 -6.69 -15.50 -0.66
C ASN A 138 -5.42 -16.40 -0.61
N ASP A 139 -4.90 -16.64 0.60
CA ASP A 139 -3.81 -17.59 0.89
C ASP A 139 -4.25 -19.07 0.84
#